data_AF-A0AAJ1HVD8-F1
#
_entry.id   AF-A0AAJ1HVD8-F1
#
_cell.length_a   1.000
_cell.length_b   1.000
_cell.length_c   1.000
_cell.angle_alpha   90.00
_cell.angle_beta   90.00
_cell.angle_gamma   90.00
#
_symmetry.space_group_name_H-M   'P 1'
#
loop_
_entity.id
_entity.type
_entity.pdbx_description
1 polymer ?
#
loop_
_entity_poly.entity_id
_entity_poly.type
_entity_poly.pdbx_seq_one_letter_code
_entity_poly.pdbx_strand_id
1 'polypeptide(L)'
;MRKKLKQLGSQKRHTFIGRFERVGYKKSYRYYQPTLLLTQVALSETGELITDHLWLNYTKGFLALGELLTGDLLQFDGRVASYVKGYFGAQQKIDYKVERPSRVVRLAKIEGPRRLLPDTATKMGRQALIGYIIERERVFYEACCRPIDPYYVDQYQIWLTNHVMKTDQNYDLVARKSLTSHLKSAEPH
;
A
#
# COMPACT_ATOMS: atom_id res chain seq x y z
N MET A 1 -15.61 12.42 -11.22
CA MET A 1 -15.82 13.07 -9.92
C MET A 1 -16.55 12.09 -9.00
N ARG A 2 -16.04 11.84 -7.80
CA ARG A 2 -16.65 10.92 -6.81
C ARG A 2 -17.87 11.57 -6.13
N LYS A 3 -19.06 11.36 -6.71
CA LYS A 3 -20.32 12.00 -6.27
C LYS A 3 -20.70 11.65 -4.82
N LYS A 4 -20.54 10.39 -4.40
CA LYS A 4 -20.89 9.93 -3.05
C LYS A 4 -20.00 10.53 -1.95
N LEU A 5 -18.69 10.64 -2.21
CA LEU A 5 -17.80 11.37 -1.30
C LEU A 5 -18.22 12.84 -1.17
N LYS A 6 -18.58 13.50 -2.27
CA LYS A 6 -19.10 14.87 -2.22
C LYS A 6 -20.31 14.99 -1.29
N GLN A 7 -21.24 14.05 -1.36
CA GLN A 7 -22.47 14.03 -0.56
C GLN A 7 -22.19 13.83 0.94
N LEU A 8 -21.21 13.01 1.31
CA LEU A 8 -20.82 12.82 2.71
C LEU A 8 -20.32 14.12 3.37
N GLY A 9 -19.66 14.98 2.59
CA GLY A 9 -19.16 16.26 3.05
C GLY A 9 -17.92 16.17 3.95
N SER A 10 -17.30 17.32 4.22
CA SER A 10 -16.01 17.41 4.92
C SER A 10 -16.14 17.64 6.43
N GLN A 11 -17.35 17.79 6.96
CA GLN A 11 -17.58 18.26 8.33
C GLN A 11 -17.15 17.25 9.39
N LYS A 12 -17.48 15.98 9.20
CA LYS A 12 -17.18 14.91 10.16
C LYS A 12 -16.22 13.87 9.60
N ARG A 13 -15.71 13.03 10.51
CA ARG A 13 -15.06 11.78 10.15
C ARG A 13 -16.12 10.71 9.90
N HIS A 14 -15.85 9.84 8.96
CA HIS A 14 -16.66 8.66 8.67
C HIS A 14 -15.80 7.42 8.80
N THR A 15 -16.43 6.31 9.19
CA THR A 15 -15.80 5.00 9.25
C THR A 15 -16.01 4.31 7.91
N PHE A 16 -14.91 4.00 7.23
CA PHE A 16 -14.90 3.32 5.95
C PHE A 16 -14.40 1.90 6.13
N ILE A 17 -14.89 1.00 5.28
CA ILE A 17 -14.30 -0.31 5.05
C ILE A 17 -13.82 -0.41 3.59
N GLY A 18 -12.80 -1.22 3.33
CA GLY A 18 -12.33 -1.48 1.97
C GLY A 18 -11.35 -2.64 1.94
N ARG A 19 -11.25 -3.29 0.78
CA ARG A 19 -10.31 -4.39 0.55
C ARG A 19 -8.98 -3.85 0.12
N PHE A 20 -7.91 -4.29 0.76
CA PHE A 20 -6.57 -3.96 0.31
C PHE A 20 -6.31 -4.63 -1.04
N GLU A 21 -5.88 -3.84 -2.03
CA GLU A 21 -5.55 -4.33 -3.36
C GLU A 21 -4.04 -4.44 -3.52
N ARG A 22 -3.35 -3.33 -3.32
CA ARG A 22 -1.90 -3.24 -3.54
C ARG A 22 -1.27 -2.04 -2.83
N VAL A 23 0.06 -2.05 -2.76
CA VAL A 23 0.84 -0.88 -2.35
C VAL A 23 1.24 -0.04 -3.56
N GLY A 24 1.62 1.20 -3.30
CA GLY A 24 2.07 2.14 -4.31
C GLY A 24 3.03 3.16 -3.72
N TYR A 25 3.57 4.02 -4.56
CA TYR A 25 4.24 5.23 -4.09
C TYR A 25 3.83 6.41 -4.96
N LYS A 26 4.12 7.63 -4.50
CA LYS A 26 3.98 8.85 -5.30
C LYS A 26 5.20 9.73 -5.14
N LYS A 27 5.58 10.43 -6.22
CA LYS A 27 6.62 11.46 -6.17
C LYS A 27 6.09 12.66 -5.40
N SER A 28 6.70 12.94 -4.26
CA SER A 28 6.64 14.25 -3.61
C SER A 28 7.92 15.01 -3.98
N TYR A 29 7.99 16.30 -3.64
CA TYR A 29 9.04 17.23 -4.08
C TYR A 29 10.45 16.61 -4.16
N ARG A 30 11.00 16.09 -3.05
CA ARG A 30 12.36 15.52 -2.96
C ARG A 30 12.41 14.01 -2.67
N TYR A 31 11.27 13.36 -2.47
CA TYR A 31 11.24 11.97 -2.01
C TYR A 31 9.94 11.27 -2.40
N TYR A 32 9.96 9.93 -2.39
CA TYR A 32 8.76 9.13 -2.59
C TYR A 32 7.98 8.96 -1.29
N GLN A 33 6.65 9.08 -1.39
CA GLN A 33 5.72 8.82 -0.30
C GLN A 33 4.98 7.50 -0.55
N PRO A 34 4.88 6.60 0.45
CA PRO A 34 4.21 5.33 0.29
C PRO A 34 2.69 5.53 0.26
N THR A 35 2.01 4.77 -0.58
CA THR A 35 0.57 4.75 -0.74
C THR A 35 0.06 3.31 -0.73
N LEU A 36 -1.24 3.15 -0.55
CA LEU A 36 -1.94 1.88 -0.75
C LEU A 36 -3.24 2.13 -1.47
N LEU A 37 -3.73 1.10 -2.17
CA LEU A 37 -4.99 1.10 -2.87
C LEU A 37 -5.97 0.21 -2.14
N LEU A 38 -7.13 0.76 -1.82
CA LEU A 38 -8.29 0.00 -1.39
C LEU A 38 -9.30 -0.11 -2.53
N THR A 39 -9.94 -1.25 -2.67
CA THR A 39 -11.07 -1.50 -3.56
C THR A 39 -12.35 -1.74 -2.77
N GLN A 40 -13.50 -1.60 -3.44
CA GLN A 40 -14.83 -1.79 -2.85
C GLN A 40 -15.01 -0.97 -1.56
N VAL A 41 -14.69 0.33 -1.61
CA VAL A 41 -14.69 1.16 -0.41
C VAL A 41 -16.11 1.58 -0.06
N ALA A 42 -16.57 1.22 1.12
CA ALA A 42 -17.94 1.42 1.60
C ALA A 42 -17.98 2.12 2.97
N LEU A 43 -19.13 2.68 3.34
CA LEU A 43 -19.38 3.11 4.72
C LEU A 43 -19.56 1.88 5.61
N SER A 44 -18.89 1.87 6.75
CA SER A 44 -18.98 0.75 7.70
C SER A 44 -20.36 0.60 8.31
N GLU A 45 -21.08 1.72 8.51
CA GLU A 45 -22.39 1.73 9.18
C GLU A 45 -23.50 1.18 8.29
N THR A 46 -23.48 1.52 7.00
CA THR A 46 -24.59 1.21 6.08
C THR A 46 -24.24 0.14 5.05
N GLY A 47 -22.95 -0.20 4.90
CA GLY A 47 -22.45 -1.02 3.81
C GLY A 47 -22.51 -0.32 2.43
N GLU A 48 -22.88 0.96 2.38
CA GLU A 48 -23.04 1.66 1.11
C GLU A 48 -21.68 1.82 0.41
N LEU A 49 -21.56 1.27 -0.80
CA LEU A 49 -20.38 1.45 -1.65
C LEU A 49 -20.21 2.94 -2.02
N ILE A 50 -19.10 3.54 -1.61
CA ILE A 50 -18.76 4.95 -1.82
C ILE A 50 -17.91 5.16 -3.06
N THR A 51 -16.94 4.27 -3.32
CA THR A 51 -16.11 4.32 -4.53
C THR A 51 -15.49 2.95 -4.80
N ASP A 52 -15.31 2.62 -6.08
CA ASP A 52 -14.71 1.33 -6.47
C ASP A 52 -13.27 1.18 -6.01
N HIS A 53 -12.52 2.30 -5.99
CA HIS A 53 -11.14 2.32 -5.56
C HIS A 53 -10.72 3.67 -4.95
N LEU A 54 -9.82 3.60 -3.98
CA LEU A 54 -9.31 4.74 -3.23
C LEU A 54 -7.82 4.56 -2.92
N TRP A 55 -7.00 5.49 -3.43
CA TRP A 55 -5.61 5.61 -3.03
C TRP A 55 -5.50 6.42 -1.73
N LEU A 56 -4.76 5.88 -0.76
CA LEU A 56 -4.47 6.51 0.53
C LEU A 56 -2.96 6.56 0.76
N ASN A 57 -2.50 7.47 1.62
CA ASN A 57 -1.14 7.40 2.14
C ASN A 57 -1.03 6.14 3.03
N TYR A 58 0.07 5.40 2.90
CA TYR A 58 0.36 4.24 3.74
C TYR A 58 0.87 4.73 5.11
N THR A 59 -0.06 5.11 6.00
CA THR A 59 0.26 5.72 7.29
C THR A 59 0.79 4.70 8.30
N LYS A 60 1.37 5.19 9.41
CA LYS A 60 1.79 4.36 10.55
C LYS A 60 0.68 3.42 11.06
N GLY A 61 -0.58 3.85 11.02
CA GLY A 61 -1.71 3.03 11.45
C GLY A 61 -1.90 1.79 10.57
N PHE A 62 -1.74 1.92 9.26
CA PHE A 62 -1.76 0.77 8.36
C PHE A 62 -0.50 -0.11 8.52
N LEU A 63 0.67 0.50 8.70
CA LEU A 63 1.94 -0.24 8.90
C LEU A 63 1.95 -1.05 10.20
N ALA A 64 1.27 -0.58 11.24
CA ALA A 64 1.13 -1.29 12.52
C ALA A 64 0.37 -2.62 12.37
N LEU A 65 -0.37 -2.83 11.27
CA LEU A 65 -1.00 -4.11 10.95
C LEU A 65 -0.02 -5.13 10.34
N GLY A 66 1.24 -4.76 10.10
CA GLY A 66 2.19 -5.56 9.33
C GLY A 66 1.90 -5.56 7.83
N GLU A 67 2.51 -6.49 7.08
CA GLU A 67 2.22 -6.63 5.66
C GLU A 67 0.74 -6.95 5.43
N LEU A 68 0.13 -6.24 4.48
CA LEU A 68 -1.23 -6.46 3.99
C LEU A 68 -1.20 -7.34 2.76
N LEU A 69 -2.10 -8.33 2.69
CA LEU A 69 -2.25 -9.20 1.52
C LEU A 69 -3.48 -8.74 0.73
N THR A 70 -3.41 -8.88 -0.60
CA THR A 70 -4.53 -8.56 -1.49
C THR A 70 -5.79 -9.30 -1.04
N GLY A 71 -6.87 -8.56 -0.81
CA GLY A 71 -8.14 -9.04 -0.28
C GLY A 71 -8.37 -8.79 1.21
N ASP A 72 -7.34 -8.44 2.02
CA ASP A 72 -7.49 -8.10 3.44
C ASP A 72 -8.57 -7.02 3.60
N LEU A 73 -9.54 -7.23 4.49
CA LEU A 73 -10.59 -6.25 4.76
C LEU A 73 -10.14 -5.31 5.86
N LEU A 74 -10.06 -4.02 5.55
CA LEU A 74 -9.62 -2.98 6.47
C LEU A 74 -10.77 -2.05 6.82
N GLN A 75 -10.76 -1.55 8.05
CA GLN A 75 -11.58 -0.45 8.51
C GLN A 75 -10.70 0.71 8.93
N PHE A 76 -11.14 1.95 8.67
CA PHE A 76 -10.46 3.15 9.12
C PHE A 76 -11.41 4.35 9.18
N ASP A 77 -11.11 5.29 10.08
CA ASP A 77 -11.78 6.58 10.13
C ASP A 77 -11.07 7.55 9.18
N GLY A 78 -11.82 8.29 8.37
CA GLY A 78 -11.28 9.31 7.45
C GLY A 78 -12.19 10.52 7.33
N ARG A 79 -11.64 11.65 6.86
CA ARG A 79 -12.41 12.85 6.51
C ARG A 79 -12.43 13.01 4.99
N VAL A 80 -13.58 13.39 4.43
CA VAL A 80 -13.65 13.74 3.01
C VAL A 80 -13.03 15.11 2.80
N ALA A 81 -12.21 15.24 1.76
CA ALA A 81 -11.66 16.50 1.29
C ALA A 81 -11.79 16.62 -0.22
N SER A 82 -11.85 17.85 -0.73
CA SER A 82 -11.71 18.11 -2.16
C SER A 82 -10.22 18.21 -2.54
N TYR A 83 -9.93 17.95 -3.80
CA TYR A 83 -8.64 18.30 -4.41
C TYR A 83 -8.84 18.69 -5.86
N VAL A 84 -7.93 19.51 -6.37
CA VAL A 84 -7.93 19.91 -7.77
C VAL A 84 -7.20 18.83 -8.58
N LYS A 85 -7.90 18.27 -9.57
CA LYS A 85 -7.38 17.30 -10.52
C LYS A 85 -7.15 17.97 -11.87
N GLY A 86 -5.95 17.86 -12.41
CA GLY A 86 -5.55 18.41 -13.70
C GLY A 86 -4.08 18.81 -13.69
N TYR A 87 -3.47 18.90 -14.88
CA TYR A 87 -2.11 19.44 -15.05
C TYR A 87 -2.15 20.97 -15.14
N PHE A 88 -1.06 21.63 -14.76
CA PHE A 88 -0.89 23.07 -14.95
C PHE A 88 -1.01 23.40 -16.44
N GLY A 89 -1.92 24.31 -16.82
CA GLY A 89 -2.23 24.65 -18.21
C GLY A 89 -3.40 23.88 -18.86
N ALA A 90 -4.01 22.90 -18.16
CA ALA A 90 -5.23 22.21 -18.61
C ALA A 90 -6.45 22.58 -17.75
N GLN A 91 -7.67 22.28 -18.22
CA GLN A 91 -8.90 22.50 -17.47
C GLN A 91 -8.88 21.72 -16.14
N GLN A 92 -8.77 22.45 -15.03
CA GLN A 92 -8.75 21.90 -13.69
C GLN A 92 -10.17 21.51 -13.25
N LYS A 93 -10.35 20.34 -12.66
CA LYS A 93 -11.63 19.84 -12.14
C LYS A 93 -11.51 19.49 -10.66
N ILE A 94 -12.52 19.81 -9.88
CA ILE A 94 -12.59 19.41 -8.47
C ILE A 94 -12.98 17.92 -8.41
N ASP A 95 -12.23 17.14 -7.64
CA ASP A 95 -12.59 15.78 -7.26
C ASP A 95 -12.47 15.61 -5.73
N TYR A 96 -12.90 14.46 -5.21
CA TYR A 96 -12.96 14.19 -3.78
C TYR A 96 -12.08 13.01 -3.41
N LYS A 97 -11.48 13.10 -2.23
CA LYS A 97 -10.59 12.10 -1.61
C LYS A 97 -11.00 11.88 -0.16
N VAL A 98 -10.49 10.82 0.43
CA VAL A 98 -10.48 10.64 1.89
C VAL A 98 -9.08 10.92 2.39
N GLU A 99 -8.95 11.70 3.45
CA GLU A 99 -7.67 12.06 4.05
C GLU A 99 -7.63 11.74 5.54
N ARG A 100 -6.39 11.78 6.06
CA ARG A 100 -6.08 11.55 7.48
C ARG A 100 -6.66 10.23 8.01
N PRO A 101 -6.40 9.08 7.36
CA PRO A 101 -6.87 7.79 7.86
C PRO A 101 -6.32 7.54 9.26
N SER A 102 -7.18 7.13 10.19
CA SER A 102 -6.88 6.84 11.60
C SER A 102 -7.73 5.67 12.10
N ARG A 103 -7.46 5.17 13.32
CA ARG A 103 -8.18 4.02 13.89
C ARG A 103 -8.26 2.84 12.93
N VAL A 104 -7.12 2.56 12.30
CA VAL A 104 -7.02 1.53 11.27
C VAL A 104 -7.03 0.17 11.97
N VAL A 105 -7.93 -0.70 11.55
CA VAL A 105 -8.00 -2.09 12.00
C VAL A 105 -8.21 -3.03 10.82
N ARG A 106 -7.79 -4.29 10.97
CA ARG A 106 -8.06 -5.35 10.00
C ARG A 106 -9.25 -6.16 10.48
N LEU A 107 -10.35 -6.13 9.72
CA LEU A 107 -11.57 -6.85 10.02
C LEU A 107 -11.52 -8.30 9.55
N ALA A 108 -10.88 -8.56 8.40
CA ALA A 108 -10.68 -9.91 7.89
C ALA A 108 -9.28 -10.04 7.28
N LYS A 109 -8.66 -11.19 7.53
CA LYS A 109 -7.30 -11.51 7.12
C LYS A 109 -7.35 -12.57 6.03
N ILE A 110 -6.68 -12.32 4.91
CA ILE A 110 -6.37 -13.36 3.93
C ILE A 110 -5.21 -14.20 4.46
N GLU A 111 -5.35 -15.51 4.42
CA GLU A 111 -4.30 -16.43 4.86
C GLU A 111 -3.11 -16.42 3.89
N GLY A 112 -1.92 -16.54 4.46
CA GLY A 112 -0.68 -16.55 3.70
C GLY A 112 0.50 -15.97 4.47
N PRO A 113 1.73 -16.24 3.97
CA PRO A 113 2.94 -15.70 4.57
C PRO A 113 2.95 -14.17 4.44
N ARG A 114 3.44 -13.51 5.49
CA ARG A 114 3.58 -12.06 5.57
C ARG A 114 5.03 -11.70 5.87
N ARG A 115 5.56 -10.77 5.09
CA ARG A 115 6.91 -10.23 5.23
C ARG A 115 6.96 -9.24 6.39
N LEU A 116 8.14 -9.15 7.00
CA LEU A 116 8.45 -8.04 7.88
C LEU A 116 8.51 -6.75 7.05
N LEU A 117 7.96 -5.66 7.60
CA LEU A 117 7.98 -4.36 6.96
C LEU A 117 9.02 -3.44 7.61
N PRO A 118 9.70 -2.57 6.83
CA PRO A 118 10.51 -1.51 7.37
C PRO A 118 9.72 -0.56 8.27
N ASP A 119 10.30 -0.16 9.41
CA ASP A 119 9.73 0.91 10.23
C ASP A 119 9.78 2.24 9.47
N THR A 120 8.94 3.20 9.87
CA THR A 120 8.96 4.55 9.28
C THR A 120 9.44 5.61 10.28
N ALA A 121 9.97 5.19 11.43
CA ALA A 121 10.53 6.08 12.44
C ALA A 121 11.83 6.70 11.93
N THR A 122 12.67 5.89 11.26
CA THR A 122 13.97 6.33 10.74
C THR A 122 13.90 6.75 9.27
N LYS A 123 14.89 7.55 8.82
CA LYS A 123 15.05 7.89 7.39
C LYS A 123 15.30 6.63 6.55
N MET A 124 16.18 5.77 7.03
CA MET A 124 16.52 4.50 6.37
C MET A 124 15.29 3.61 6.22
N GLY A 125 14.51 3.43 7.29
CA GLY A 125 13.27 2.64 7.23
C GLY A 125 12.23 3.21 6.26
N ARG A 126 12.07 4.54 6.20
CA ARG A 126 11.21 5.19 5.19
C ARG A 126 11.68 4.91 3.76
N GLN A 127 12.98 4.90 3.50
CA GLN A 127 13.54 4.61 2.18
C GLN A 127 13.40 3.13 1.83
N ALA A 128 13.73 2.24 2.77
CA ALA A 128 13.54 0.80 2.64
C ALA A 128 12.07 0.44 2.37
N LEU A 129 11.10 1.13 2.98
CA LEU A 129 9.68 0.89 2.71
C LEU A 129 9.32 1.16 1.25
N ILE A 130 9.90 2.18 0.63
CA ILE A 130 9.70 2.44 -0.81
C ILE A 130 10.33 1.33 -1.64
N GLY A 131 11.52 0.84 -1.28
CA GLY A 131 12.16 -0.29 -1.94
C GLY A 131 11.31 -1.56 -1.89
N TYR A 132 10.76 -1.89 -0.71
CA TYR A 132 9.80 -2.97 -0.54
C TYR A 132 8.59 -2.83 -1.47
N ILE A 133 8.01 -1.62 -1.58
CA ILE A 133 6.87 -1.36 -2.47
C ILE A 133 7.24 -1.58 -3.93
N ILE A 134 8.43 -1.11 -4.34
CA ILE A 134 8.96 -1.30 -5.70
C ILE A 134 9.14 -2.78 -6.00
N GLU A 135 9.75 -3.54 -5.09
CA GLU A 135 9.97 -4.97 -5.29
C GLU A 135 8.68 -5.78 -5.30
N ARG A 136 7.76 -5.49 -4.37
CA ARG A 136 6.48 -6.19 -4.27
C ARG A 136 5.64 -6.03 -5.52
N GLU A 137 5.64 -4.83 -6.11
CA GLU A 137 4.82 -4.48 -7.27
C GLU A 137 5.66 -4.36 -8.55
N ARG A 138 6.84 -4.99 -8.58
CA ARG A 138 7.83 -4.88 -9.67
C ARG A 138 7.23 -5.13 -11.05
N VAL A 139 6.55 -6.26 -11.20
CA VAL A 139 5.90 -6.66 -12.46
C VAL A 139 4.94 -5.58 -12.97
N PHE A 140 4.19 -4.95 -12.06
CA PHE A 140 3.27 -3.87 -12.42
C PHE A 140 4.02 -2.60 -12.85
N TYR A 141 5.11 -2.24 -12.17
CA TYR A 141 5.89 -1.06 -12.53
C TYR A 141 6.66 -1.22 -13.84
N GLU A 142 7.21 -2.41 -14.10
CA GLU A 142 7.85 -2.73 -15.38
C GLU A 142 6.84 -2.66 -16.52
N ALA A 143 5.65 -3.27 -16.36
CA ALA A 143 4.60 -3.24 -17.38
C ALA A 143 4.07 -1.83 -17.68
N CYS A 144 4.05 -0.93 -16.69
CA CYS A 144 3.59 0.45 -16.87
C CYS A 144 4.72 1.46 -17.14
N CYS A 145 5.93 1.00 -17.46
CA CYS A 145 7.12 1.85 -17.68
C CYS A 145 7.36 2.85 -16.54
N ARG A 146 7.02 2.47 -15.30
CA ARG A 146 7.22 3.32 -14.14
C ARG A 146 8.66 3.15 -13.63
N PRO A 147 9.37 4.24 -13.30
CA PRO A 147 10.76 4.15 -12.87
C PRO A 147 10.94 3.23 -11.66
N ILE A 148 11.91 2.32 -11.78
CA ILE A 148 12.46 1.55 -10.68
C ILE A 148 13.76 2.24 -10.32
N ASP A 149 13.77 2.93 -9.19
CA ASP A 149 14.95 3.63 -8.68
C ASP A 149 15.80 2.64 -7.85
N PRO A 150 16.99 2.22 -8.34
CA PRO A 150 17.81 1.22 -7.66
C PRO A 150 18.17 1.60 -6.23
N TYR A 151 18.31 2.91 -5.95
CA TYR A 151 18.64 3.39 -4.61
C TYR A 151 17.66 2.86 -3.55
N TYR A 152 16.35 2.92 -3.83
CA TYR A 152 15.35 2.47 -2.85
C TYR A 152 15.32 0.95 -2.72
N VAL A 153 15.53 0.22 -3.83
CA VAL A 153 15.66 -1.24 -3.83
C VAL A 153 16.84 -1.66 -2.94
N ASP A 154 18.00 -1.02 -3.10
CA ASP A 154 19.19 -1.28 -2.28
C ASP A 154 18.95 -0.98 -0.80
N GLN A 155 18.26 0.12 -0.47
CA GLN A 155 17.89 0.42 0.92
C GLN A 155 17.02 -0.68 1.54
N TYR A 156 16.13 -1.30 0.77
CA TYR A 156 15.33 -2.42 1.25
C TYR A 156 16.17 -3.68 1.47
N GLN A 157 17.10 -3.99 0.57
CA GLN A 157 18.01 -5.13 0.72
C GLN A 157 18.95 -5.00 1.93
N ILE A 158 19.49 -3.79 2.16
CA ILE A 158 20.28 -3.48 3.36
C ILE A 158 19.43 -3.67 4.62
N TRP A 159 18.18 -3.20 4.59
CA TRP A 159 17.27 -3.36 5.72
C TRP A 159 16.96 -4.83 5.99
N LEU A 160 16.65 -5.63 4.96
CA LEU A 160 16.41 -7.08 5.08
C LEU A 160 17.61 -7.80 5.69
N THR A 161 18.82 -7.49 5.21
CA THR A 161 20.06 -8.09 5.74
C THR A 161 20.22 -7.81 7.23
N ASN A 162 19.91 -6.60 7.67
CA ASN A 162 20.08 -6.20 9.07
C ASN A 162 18.97 -6.69 10.02
N HIS A 163 17.75 -6.93 9.52
CA HIS A 163 16.59 -7.22 10.36
C HIS A 163 16.06 -8.65 10.24
N VAL A 164 16.37 -9.33 9.13
CA VAL A 164 15.88 -10.68 8.82
C VAL A 164 17.02 -11.69 8.72
N MET A 165 18.15 -11.32 8.11
CA MET A 165 19.27 -12.26 7.87
C MET A 165 20.22 -12.41 9.07
N LYS A 166 20.13 -11.54 10.09
CA LYS A 166 20.91 -11.65 11.34
C LYS A 166 20.14 -12.37 12.47
N THR A 167 18.91 -12.76 12.22
CA THR A 167 18.06 -13.50 13.16
C THR A 167 17.79 -14.88 12.57
N ASP A 168 18.64 -15.86 12.91
CA ASP A 168 18.63 -17.24 12.39
C ASP A 168 17.28 -17.99 12.54
N GLN A 169 16.33 -17.46 13.31
CA GLN A 169 15.01 -18.05 13.51
C GLN A 169 13.96 -17.69 12.42
N ASN A 170 14.22 -16.71 11.55
CA ASN A 170 13.22 -16.24 10.56
C ASN A 170 13.46 -16.70 9.11
N TYR A 171 14.60 -17.35 8.83
CA TYR A 171 15.01 -17.72 7.47
C TYR A 171 14.13 -18.80 6.82
N ASP A 172 13.54 -19.69 7.64
CA ASP A 172 12.84 -20.89 7.18
C ASP A 172 11.53 -20.62 6.41
N LEU A 173 11.02 -19.37 6.46
CA LEU A 173 9.81 -18.93 5.74
C LEU A 173 10.09 -18.27 4.38
N VAL A 174 11.28 -17.71 4.17
CA VAL A 174 11.64 -16.98 2.93
C VAL A 174 12.25 -17.93 1.89
N ALA A 175 13.05 -18.91 2.32
CA ALA A 175 13.76 -19.82 1.40
C ALA A 175 12.86 -20.90 0.77
N ARG A 176 11.84 -21.40 1.50
CA ARG A 176 11.03 -22.54 1.04
C ARG A 176 10.15 -22.23 -0.18
N LYS A 177 9.82 -20.96 -0.47
CA LYS A 177 9.06 -20.61 -1.70
C LYS A 177 9.95 -20.33 -2.92
N SER A 178 11.22 -19.97 -2.73
CA SER A 178 12.13 -19.65 -3.85
C SER A 178 12.68 -20.92 -4.50
N LEU A 179 12.95 -21.97 -3.71
CA LEU A 179 13.47 -23.24 -4.22
C LEU A 179 12.41 -24.10 -4.94
N THR A 180 11.15 -24.05 -4.53
CA THR A 180 10.08 -24.84 -5.18
C THR A 180 9.60 -24.27 -6.52
N SER A 181 9.88 -23.00 -6.84
CA SER A 181 9.53 -22.41 -8.14
C SER A 181 10.60 -22.64 -9.21
N HIS A 182 11.85 -22.88 -8.82
CA HIS A 182 12.96 -23.15 -9.75
C HIS A 182 13.12 -24.63 -10.13
N LEU A 183 12.52 -25.56 -9.37
CA LEU A 183 12.64 -27.00 -9.65
C LEU A 183 11.52 -27.58 -10.54
N LYS A 184 10.48 -26.80 -10.88
CA LYS A 184 9.38 -27.27 -11.76
C LYS A 184 9.54 -26.93 -13.25
N SER A 185 10.62 -26.26 -13.64
CA SER A 185 10.91 -25.89 -15.04
C SER A 185 12.08 -26.67 -15.65
N ALA A 186 12.50 -27.78 -15.03
CA ALA A 186 13.60 -28.61 -15.49
C ALA A 186 13.22 -30.10 -15.56
N GLU A 187 12.19 -30.43 -16.35
CA GLU A 187 12.03 -31.77 -16.92
C GLU A 187 11.71 -31.62 -18.41
N PRO A 188 12.60 -32.03 -19.32
CA PRO A 188 12.28 -32.17 -20.73
C PRO A 188 11.63 -33.54 -21.00
N HIS A 189 10.52 -33.50 -21.74
CA HIS A 189 9.96 -34.65 -22.47
C HIS A 189 10.86 -35.09 -23.62
#